data_AF-A0A4Q3XSW6-F1
#
_entry.id   AF-A0A4Q3XSW6-F1
#
_cell.length_a   1.000
_cell.length_b   1.000
_cell.length_c   1.000
_cell.angle_alpha   90.00
_cell.angle_beta   90.00
_cell.angle_gamma   90.00
#
_symmetry.space_group_name_H-M   'P 1'
#
loop_
_entity.id
_entity.type
_entity.pdbx_description
1 polymer ?
#
loop_
_entity_poly.entity_id
_entity_poly.type
_entity_poly.pdbx_seq_one_letter_code
_entity_poly.pdbx_strand_id
1 'polypeptide(L)'
;MIKNVAIGLALLLGISTGANGLFMLLAPEAWYWAVPGVTTTGPFNQHFIRDIGLIFLLLSAALLTGVARPDLRTLLWSGTAIWMAGHALFHFWEVAVGICSSSALSRDFPAVTLPALLTGSLALWALREDRRKR
;
A
#
# COMPACT_ATOMS: atom_id res chain seq x y z
N MET A 1 19.46 7.71 14.03
CA MET A 1 19.21 6.34 13.52
C MET A 1 17.76 6.14 13.07
N ILE A 2 16.76 6.26 13.96
CA ILE A 2 15.33 5.99 13.65
C ILE A 2 14.80 6.80 12.47
N LYS A 3 15.12 8.10 12.38
CA LYS A 3 14.69 8.95 11.25
C LYS A 3 15.18 8.42 9.89
N ASN A 4 16.45 8.05 9.79
CA ASN A 4 17.01 7.53 8.53
C ASN A 4 16.36 6.20 8.15
N VAL A 5 16.06 5.34 9.13
CA VAL A 5 15.32 4.09 8.90
C VAL A 5 13.90 4.37 8.40
N ALA A 6 13.17 5.29 9.03
CA ALA A 6 11.81 5.64 8.60
C ALA A 6 11.80 6.23 7.17
N ILE A 7 12.75 7.12 6.86
CA ILE A 7 12.87 7.69 5.52
C ILE A 7 13.26 6.62 4.49
N GLY A 8 14.23 5.75 4.80
CA GLY A 8 14.61 4.64 3.93
C GLY A 8 13.46 3.67 3.66
N LEU A 9 12.68 3.34 4.70
CA LEU A 9 11.49 2.51 4.56
C LEU A 9 10.41 3.19 3.70
N ALA A 10 10.17 4.49 3.88
CA ALA A 10 9.22 5.25 3.06
C ALA A 10 9.64 5.30 1.59
N LEU A 11 10.94 5.45 1.31
CA LEU A 11 11.48 5.38 -0.05
C LEU A 11 11.26 3.99 -0.67
N LEU A 12 11.62 2.92 0.06
CA LEU A 12 11.45 1.55 -0.41
C LEU A 12 9.98 1.23 -0.72
N LEU A 13 9.07 1.59 0.19
CA LEU A 13 7.64 1.39 0.00
C LEU A 13 7.12 2.26 -1.13
N GLY A 14 7.46 3.54 -1.18
CA GLY A 14 7.02 4.46 -2.22
C GLY A 14 7.43 4.01 -3.62
N ILE A 15 8.68 3.57 -3.80
CA ILE A 15 9.19 3.06 -5.08
C ILE A 15 8.49 1.74 -5.43
N SER A 16 8.40 0.79 -4.50
CA SER A 16 7.77 -0.51 -4.75
C SER A 16 6.29 -0.37 -5.11
N THR A 17 5.54 0.46 -4.37
CA THR A 17 4.13 0.76 -4.66
C THR A 17 3.98 1.45 -6.02
N GLY A 18 4.87 2.38 -6.35
CA GLY A 18 4.89 3.07 -7.65
C GLY A 18 5.16 2.11 -8.81
N ALA A 19 6.15 1.22 -8.66
CA ALA A 19 6.47 0.21 -9.65
C ALA A 19 5.29 -0.76 -9.88
N ASN A 20 4.63 -1.20 -8.81
CA ASN A 20 3.45 -2.05 -8.91
C ASN A 20 2.27 -1.32 -9.60
N GLY A 21 2.00 -0.07 -9.24
CA GLY A 21 0.98 0.75 -9.90
C GLY A 21 1.28 0.98 -11.38
N LEU A 22 2.54 1.21 -11.72
CA LEU A 22 2.96 1.35 -13.12
C LEU A 22 2.79 0.03 -13.90
N PHE A 23 3.10 -1.11 -13.30
CA PHE A 23 2.88 -2.42 -13.91
C PHE A 23 1.39 -2.66 -14.22
N MET A 24 0.50 -2.32 -13.28
CA MET A 24 -0.96 -2.37 -13.48
C MET A 24 -1.42 -1.46 -14.65
N LEU A 25 -0.82 -0.28 -14.82
CA LEU A 25 -1.19 0.65 -15.89
C LEU A 25 -0.69 0.21 -17.27
N LEU A 26 0.59 -0.18 -17.35
CA LEU A 26 1.27 -0.48 -18.61
C LEU A 26 0.93 -1.88 -19.14
N ALA A 27 0.77 -2.86 -18.25
CA ALA A 27 0.54 -4.25 -18.63
C ALA A 27 -0.45 -4.95 -17.66
N PRO A 28 -1.71 -4.50 -17.59
CA PRO A 28 -2.70 -5.00 -16.62
C PRO A 28 -2.96 -6.50 -16.72
N GLU A 29 -2.96 -7.07 -17.93
CA GLU A 29 -3.18 -8.50 -18.12
C GLU A 29 -2.01 -9.33 -17.59
N ALA A 30 -0.78 -8.93 -17.89
CA ALA A 30 0.40 -9.58 -17.33
C ALA A 30 0.43 -9.47 -15.79
N TRP A 31 0.04 -8.32 -15.24
CA TRP A 31 -0.11 -8.13 -13.79
C TRP A 31 -1.13 -9.10 -13.19
N TYR A 32 -2.31 -9.23 -13.82
CA TYR A 32 -3.40 -10.11 -13.38
C TYR A 32 -2.96 -11.57 -13.27
N TRP A 33 -2.15 -12.05 -14.21
CA TRP A 33 -1.62 -13.42 -14.19
C TRP A 33 -0.39 -13.61 -13.29
N ALA A 34 0.38 -12.54 -13.06
CA ALA A 34 1.61 -12.61 -12.28
C ALA A 34 1.38 -12.56 -10.76
N VAL A 35 0.32 -11.89 -10.29
CA VAL A 35 0.07 -11.70 -8.85
C VAL A 35 -0.73 -12.88 -8.28
N PRO A 36 -0.17 -13.63 -7.32
CA PRO A 36 -0.85 -14.79 -6.73
C PRO A 36 -2.20 -14.41 -6.12
N GLY A 37 -3.23 -15.19 -6.43
CA GLY A 37 -4.56 -15.03 -5.84
C GLY A 37 -5.49 -14.07 -6.57
N VAL A 38 -4.97 -13.14 -7.39
CA VAL A 38 -5.82 -12.19 -8.14
C VAL A 38 -6.77 -12.92 -9.09
N THR A 39 -6.33 -14.01 -9.70
CA THR A 39 -7.17 -14.83 -10.61
C THR A 39 -8.32 -15.54 -9.90
N THR A 40 -8.33 -15.57 -8.56
CA THR A 40 -9.37 -16.20 -7.75
C THR A 40 -10.45 -15.23 -7.25
N THR A 41 -10.29 -13.92 -7.48
CA THR A 41 -11.18 -12.88 -6.94
C THR A 41 -12.15 -12.28 -7.99
N GLY A 42 -12.12 -12.78 -9.23
CA GLY A 42 -13.05 -12.39 -10.30
C GLY A 42 -12.41 -12.43 -11.69
N PRO A 43 -13.19 -12.23 -12.76
CA PRO A 43 -12.66 -12.21 -14.13
C PRO A 43 -11.78 -10.98 -14.37
N PHE A 44 -10.85 -11.09 -15.33
CA PHE A 44 -10.00 -9.99 -15.76
C PHE A 44 -10.82 -8.78 -16.22
N ASN A 45 -10.54 -7.62 -15.62
CA ASN A 45 -11.10 -6.33 -16.03
C ASN A 45 -9.98 -5.28 -16.10
N GLN A 46 -9.59 -4.94 -17.32
CA GLN A 46 -8.49 -4.02 -17.57
C GLN A 46 -8.72 -2.60 -17.06
N HIS A 47 -9.98 -2.13 -17.03
CA HIS A 47 -10.30 -0.79 -16.54
C HIS A 47 -10.11 -0.75 -15.03
N PHE A 48 -10.70 -1.73 -14.34
CA PHE A 48 -10.59 -1.86 -12.89
C PHE A 48 -9.14 -2.00 -12.41
N ILE A 49 -8.31 -2.81 -13.07
CA ILE A 49 -6.89 -2.94 -12.72
C ILE A 49 -6.16 -1.60 -12.90
N ARG A 50 -6.50 -0.80 -13.91
CA ARG A 50 -5.87 0.51 -14.10
C ARG A 50 -6.33 1.53 -13.06
N ASP A 51 -7.57 1.47 -12.60
CA ASP A 51 -8.03 2.28 -11.48
C ASP A 51 -7.25 1.96 -10.19
N ILE A 52 -7.01 0.66 -9.93
CA ILE A 52 -6.13 0.22 -8.84
C ILE A 52 -4.70 0.75 -9.06
N GLY A 53 -4.19 0.70 -10.30
CA GLY A 53 -2.89 1.26 -10.65
C GLY A 53 -2.77 2.75 -10.32
N LEU A 54 -3.80 3.55 -10.61
CA LEU A 54 -3.83 4.99 -10.32
C LEU A 54 -3.77 5.27 -8.81
N ILE A 55 -4.53 4.55 -7.99
CA ILE A 55 -4.44 4.74 -6.53
C ILE A 55 -3.07 4.30 -6.00
N PHE A 56 -2.46 3.23 -6.53
CA PHE A 56 -1.09 2.86 -6.16
C PHE A 56 -0.07 3.96 -6.51
N LEU A 57 -0.20 4.61 -7.68
CA LEU A 57 0.64 5.77 -8.02
C LEU A 57 0.40 6.95 -7.08
N LEU A 58 -0.84 7.21 -6.66
CA LEU A 58 -1.14 8.27 -5.69
C LEU A 58 -0.48 8.00 -4.32
N LEU A 59 -0.56 6.76 -3.83
CA LEU A 59 0.08 6.36 -2.56
C LEU A 59 1.61 6.46 -2.66
N SER A 60 2.18 6.06 -3.79
CA SER A 60 3.61 6.25 -4.09
C SER A 60 4.00 7.73 -4.02
N ALA A 61 3.25 8.59 -4.70
CA ALA A 61 3.49 10.03 -4.69
C ALA A 61 3.38 10.62 -3.28
N ALA A 62 2.40 10.18 -2.49
CA ALA A 62 2.22 10.62 -1.10
C ALA A 62 3.42 10.23 -0.22
N LEU A 63 3.90 8.98 -0.30
CA LEU A 63 5.06 8.51 0.45
C LEU A 63 6.33 9.30 0.08
N LEU A 64 6.62 9.40 -1.21
CA LEU A 64 7.82 10.08 -1.73
C LEU A 64 7.78 11.59 -1.48
N THR A 65 6.61 12.22 -1.62
CA THR A 65 6.45 13.64 -1.27
C THR A 65 6.67 13.85 0.22
N GLY A 66 6.16 12.98 1.11
CA GLY A 66 6.43 13.08 2.55
C GLY A 66 7.90 12.86 2.93
N VAL A 67 8.70 12.20 2.08
CA VAL A 67 10.16 12.17 2.23
C VAL A 67 10.75 13.56 1.96
N ALA A 68 10.40 14.17 0.82
CA ALA A 68 10.94 15.47 0.37
C ALA A 68 10.37 16.69 1.12
N ARG A 69 9.16 16.58 1.66
CA ARG A 69 8.38 17.66 2.30
C ARG A 69 8.00 17.28 3.73
N PRO A 70 8.90 17.48 4.71
CA PRO A 70 8.64 17.14 6.11
C PRO A 70 7.41 17.83 6.70
N ASP A 71 7.05 19.01 6.18
CA ASP A 71 5.86 19.79 6.55
C ASP A 71 4.54 19.10 6.21
N LEU A 72 4.52 18.27 5.16
CA LEU A 72 3.32 17.53 4.71
C LEU A 72 3.34 16.06 5.12
N ARG A 73 4.47 15.58 5.67
CA ARG A 73 4.74 14.16 5.88
C ARG A 73 3.65 13.45 6.66
N THR A 74 3.28 14.00 7.81
CA THR A 74 2.28 13.39 8.69
C THR A 74 0.96 13.19 7.97
N LEU A 75 0.46 14.21 7.26
CA LEU A 75 -0.78 14.12 6.49
C LEU A 75 -0.69 13.03 5.41
N LEU A 76 0.36 13.07 4.59
CA LEU A 76 0.51 12.17 3.44
C LEU A 76 0.73 10.71 3.85
N TRP A 77 1.57 10.48 4.86
CA TRP A 77 1.86 9.13 5.34
C TRP A 77 0.68 8.55 6.12
N SER A 78 -0.07 9.37 6.88
CA SER A 78 -1.32 8.93 7.51
C SER A 78 -2.39 8.58 6.47
N GLY A 79 -2.57 9.40 5.43
CA GLY A 79 -3.50 9.07 4.34
C GLY A 79 -3.16 7.75 3.65
N THR A 80 -1.86 7.53 3.40
CA THR A 80 -1.38 6.25 2.84
C THR A 80 -1.69 5.07 3.76
N ALA A 81 -1.40 5.21 5.06
CA ALA A 81 -1.64 4.16 6.05
C ALA A 81 -3.13 3.81 6.17
N ILE A 82 -4.02 4.81 6.13
CA ILE A 82 -5.47 4.60 6.20
C ILE A 82 -5.95 3.76 5.01
N TRP A 83 -5.52 4.10 3.79
CA TRP A 83 -5.89 3.34 2.60
C TRP A 83 -5.35 1.91 2.67
N MET A 84 -4.07 1.73 3.00
CA MET A 84 -3.46 0.40 3.10
C MET A 84 -4.12 -0.46 4.19
N ALA A 85 -4.48 0.13 5.33
CA ALA A 85 -5.21 -0.58 6.38
C ALA A 85 -6.63 -0.95 5.94
N GLY A 86 -7.35 -0.05 5.26
CA GLY A 86 -8.67 -0.34 4.70
C GLY A 86 -8.63 -1.48 3.69
N HIS A 87 -7.64 -1.47 2.79
CA HIS A 87 -7.41 -2.55 1.84
C HIS A 87 -7.08 -3.87 2.55
N ALA A 88 -6.18 -3.88 3.53
CA ALA A 88 -5.90 -5.10 4.29
C ALA A 88 -7.15 -5.63 5.00
N LEU A 89 -7.92 -4.77 5.66
CA LEU A 89 -9.17 -5.14 6.32
C LEU A 89 -10.21 -5.70 5.33
N PHE A 90 -10.21 -5.24 4.08
CA PHE A 90 -11.07 -5.80 3.04
C PHE A 90 -10.76 -7.28 2.76
N HIS A 91 -9.47 -7.68 2.72
CA HIS A 91 -9.08 -9.10 2.57
C HIS A 91 -9.51 -9.95 3.78
N PHE A 92 -9.41 -9.40 4.99
CA PHE A 92 -9.97 -10.07 6.19
C PHE A 92 -11.49 -10.22 6.09
N TRP A 93 -12.18 -9.20 5.58
CA TRP A 93 -13.61 -9.24 5.37
C TRP A 93 -14.01 -10.29 4.32
N GLU A 94 -13.31 -10.40 3.19
CA GLU A 94 -13.56 -11.43 2.16
C GLU A 94 -13.49 -12.85 2.74
N VAL A 95 -12.53 -13.10 3.63
CA VAL A 95 -12.43 -14.38 4.34
C VAL A 95 -13.58 -14.55 5.34
N ALA A 96 -13.93 -13.50 6.08
CA ALA A 96 -15.01 -13.54 7.06
C ALA A 96 -16.38 -13.82 6.44
N VAL A 97 -16.64 -13.32 5.22
CA VAL A 97 -17.91 -13.55 4.49
C VAL A 97 -17.88 -14.78 3.57
N GLY A 98 -16.77 -15.52 3.53
CA GLY A 98 -16.66 -16.78 2.78
C GLY A 98 -16.40 -16.62 1.28
N ILE A 99 -15.97 -15.44 0.82
CA ILE A 99 -15.51 -15.23 -0.57
C ILE A 99 -14.15 -15.92 -0.78
N CYS A 100 -13.26 -15.82 0.22
CA CYS A 100 -11.91 -16.39 0.18
C CYS A 100 -11.71 -17.41 1.32
N SER A 101 -10.87 -18.41 1.10
CA SER A 101 -10.40 -19.30 2.19
C SER A 101 -9.42 -18.57 3.10
N SER A 102 -9.28 -19.03 4.35
CA SER A 102 -8.32 -18.45 5.31
C SER A 102 -6.86 -18.49 4.86
N SER A 103 -6.51 -19.42 3.96
CA SER A 103 -5.18 -19.47 3.31
C SER A 103 -4.89 -18.24 2.43
N ALA A 104 -5.90 -17.46 2.03
CA ALA A 104 -5.69 -16.18 1.35
C ALA A 104 -4.88 -15.22 2.24
N LEU A 105 -5.15 -15.18 3.56
CA LEU A 105 -4.47 -14.25 4.46
C LEU A 105 -2.96 -14.50 4.54
N SER A 106 -2.52 -15.75 4.51
CA SER A 106 -1.08 -16.07 4.52
C SER A 106 -0.41 -15.76 3.17
N ARG A 107 -1.10 -16.04 2.05
CA ARG A 107 -0.66 -15.67 0.71
C ARG A 107 -0.52 -14.15 0.55
N ASP A 108 -1.52 -13.40 1.04
CA ASP A 108 -1.64 -11.97 0.81
C ASP A 108 -0.83 -11.14 1.82
N PHE A 109 -0.41 -11.75 2.95
CA PHE A 109 0.35 -11.08 4.00
C PHE A 109 1.54 -10.25 3.49
N PRO A 110 2.44 -10.76 2.63
CA PRO A 110 3.63 -10.01 2.20
C PRO A 110 3.30 -8.76 1.38
N ALA A 111 2.21 -8.80 0.61
CA ALA A 111 1.86 -7.77 -0.37
C ALA A 111 0.69 -6.87 0.06
N VAL A 112 -0.07 -7.26 1.08
CA VAL A 112 -1.28 -6.56 1.54
C VAL A 112 -1.12 -6.14 3.01
N THR A 113 -1.04 -7.11 3.93
CA THR A 113 -1.05 -6.83 5.38
C THR A 113 0.26 -6.21 5.85
N LEU A 114 1.40 -6.72 5.40
CA LEU A 114 2.71 -6.20 5.80
C LEU A 114 2.91 -4.74 5.36
N PRO A 115 2.62 -4.32 4.11
CA PRO A 115 2.65 -2.90 3.72
C PRO A 115 1.73 -2.01 4.57
N ALA A 116 0.55 -2.49 4.97
CA ALA A 116 -0.34 -1.75 5.87
C ALA A 116 0.29 -1.52 7.24
N LEU A 117 0.90 -2.55 7.84
CA LEU A 117 1.60 -2.42 9.13
C LEU A 117 2.81 -1.47 9.04
N LEU A 118 3.57 -1.55 7.96
CA LEU A 118 4.76 -0.72 7.74
C LEU A 118 4.39 0.75 7.52
N THR A 119 3.40 1.03 6.69
CA THR A 119 2.89 2.40 6.46
C THR A 119 2.22 2.96 7.71
N GLY A 120 1.48 2.16 8.47
CA GLY A 120 0.95 2.54 9.78
C GLY A 120 2.05 2.92 10.78
N SER A 121 3.14 2.15 10.82
CA SER A 121 4.31 2.45 11.66
C SER A 121 5.00 3.76 11.24
N LEU A 122 5.11 4.03 9.94
CA LEU A 122 5.62 5.30 9.41
C LEU A 122 4.74 6.48 9.81
N ALA A 123 3.42 6.35 9.67
CA ALA A 123 2.46 7.38 10.06
C ALA A 123 2.53 7.70 11.56
N LEU A 124 2.58 6.67 12.41
CA LEU A 124 2.73 6.82 13.86
C LEU A 124 4.06 7.49 14.23
N TRP A 125 5.15 7.13 13.55
CA TRP A 125 6.43 7.79 13.75
C TRP A 125 6.38 9.27 13.35
N ALA A 126 5.81 9.60 12.19
CA ALA A 126 5.69 10.98 11.72
C ALA A 126 4.86 11.84 12.69
N LEU A 127 3.72 11.32 13.17
CA LEU A 127 2.89 11.96 14.18
C LEU A 127 3.66 12.26 15.47
N ARG A 128 4.47 11.32 15.95
CA ARG A 128 5.29 11.50 17.15
C ARG A 128 6.38 12.55 16.93
N GLU A 129 6.99 12.59 15.75
CA GLU A 129 8.03 13.56 15.43
C GLU A 129 7.47 14.99 15.35
N ASP A 130 6.30 15.19 14.77
CA ASP A 130 5.66 16.51 14.71
C ASP A 130 5.22 17.00 16.10
N ARG A 131 4.72 16.10 16.97
CA ARG A 131 4.38 16.45 18.36
C ARG A 131 5.59 16.88 19.19
N ARG A 132 6.79 16.39 18.88
CA ARG A 132 8.03 16.79 19.58
C ARG A 132 8.57 18.15 19.15
N LYS A 133 8.14 18.66 17.99
CA LYS A 133 8.55 19.97 17.45
C LYS A 133 7.65 21.12 17.87
N ARG A 134 6.46 20.80 18.40
CA ARG A 134 5.52 21.76 18.98
C ARG A 134 5.85 21.96 20.45
#